data_AF-A0A8H6USU5-F1
#
_entry.id   AF-A0A8H6USU5-F1
#
_cell.length_a   1.000
_cell.length_b   1.000
_cell.length_c   1.000
_cell.angle_alpha   90.00
_cell.angle_beta   90.00
_cell.angle_gamma   90.00
#
_symmetry.space_group_name_H-M   'P 1'
#
loop_
_entity.id
_entity.type
_entity.pdbx_description
1 polymer ?
#
loop_
_entity_poly.entity_id
_entity_poly.type
_entity_poly.pdbx_seq_one_letter_code
_entity_poly.pdbx_strand_id
1 'polypeptide(L)'
;MVHLVTGLLLLPLALATVIDRRQASPSLNTLIQNAGKKFWGQCADEGRLTENSQNPAIYKANFGQVTPENSMKWDATEPSQGNFDFSGADWLVNWAVQNGKMIRGHNLVWHSQLPSWVCQITDKTALTNAMTNHINTFVSRYKGKMYAWDVVNEPFNEDGSLRQDCFYNVIGPDYIKIAFQAARAADPNAKLYVNDYNLDSATYSKTIGVVNQVKQWIAQGVPIDGIGASPSDYVAVTQACLNVPKCVGITSWGASDRGASNTPDLFDTNYNAKSAYYSVASLLAGNHSTSTTSASTASTPIATPTTPSSSSSPMQTHWGQCGGIGWTRATQCQSPYTCQALNAYYSQCL
;
A
#
# COMPACT_ATOMS: atom_id res chain seq x y z
N MET A 1 -68.52 -3.03 -40.33
CA MET A 1 -68.04 -4.03 -39.36
C MET A 1 -66.58 -3.75 -39.07
N VAL A 2 -66.27 -3.43 -37.82
CA VAL A 2 -64.92 -3.19 -37.31
C VAL A 2 -64.21 -4.54 -37.19
N HIS A 3 -63.03 -4.69 -37.79
CA HIS A 3 -62.11 -5.78 -37.47
C HIS A 3 -60.79 -5.19 -36.93
N LEU A 4 -60.52 -5.60 -35.70
CA LEU A 4 -59.38 -5.27 -34.85
C LEU A 4 -58.15 -6.11 -35.27
N VAL A 5 -56.99 -5.44 -35.33
CA VAL A 5 -55.69 -5.76 -34.67
C VAL A 5 -55.10 -7.16 -34.94
N THR A 6 -53.89 -7.28 -35.48
CA THR A 6 -52.68 -7.38 -34.62
C THR A 6 -51.40 -7.14 -35.43
N GLY A 7 -50.71 -6.03 -35.16
CA GLY A 7 -49.31 -5.83 -35.54
C GLY A 7 -48.41 -6.45 -34.48
N LEU A 8 -47.57 -7.41 -34.88
CA LEU A 8 -46.59 -8.04 -34.02
C LEU A 8 -45.41 -7.07 -33.82
N LEU A 9 -45.38 -6.33 -32.71
CA LEU A 9 -44.18 -5.61 -32.28
C LEU A 9 -43.15 -6.62 -31.75
N LEU A 10 -42.11 -6.86 -32.53
CA LEU A 10 -40.87 -7.48 -32.06
C LEU A 10 -40.13 -6.45 -31.19
N LEU A 11 -40.30 -6.53 -29.87
CA LEU A 11 -39.42 -5.89 -28.91
C LEU A 11 -38.02 -6.51 -29.04
N PRO A 12 -36.94 -5.72 -29.15
CA PRO A 12 -35.60 -6.27 -29.01
C PRO A 12 -35.45 -6.82 -27.59
N LEU A 13 -35.04 -8.08 -27.48
CA LEU A 13 -34.56 -8.64 -26.22
C LEU A 13 -33.45 -7.70 -25.72
N ALA A 14 -33.74 -6.99 -24.62
CA ALA A 14 -32.70 -6.32 -23.86
C ALA A 14 -31.67 -7.39 -23.48
N LEU A 15 -30.45 -7.23 -23.98
CA LEU A 15 -29.28 -7.96 -23.50
C LEU A 15 -29.28 -7.86 -21.98
N ALA A 16 -29.27 -9.02 -21.32
CA ALA A 16 -29.16 -9.12 -19.88
C ALA A 16 -27.99 -8.22 -19.44
N THR A 17 -28.30 -7.18 -18.66
CA THR A 17 -27.28 -6.45 -17.91
C THR A 17 -26.49 -7.49 -17.14
N VAL A 18 -25.19 -7.59 -17.41
CA VAL A 18 -24.27 -8.22 -16.47
C VAL A 18 -24.57 -7.52 -15.14
N ILE A 19 -25.12 -8.26 -14.18
CA ILE A 19 -25.28 -7.75 -12.83
C ILE A 19 -23.85 -7.60 -12.34
N ASP A 20 -23.29 -6.39 -12.51
CA ASP A 20 -22.03 -6.05 -11.90
C ASP A 20 -22.24 -6.27 -10.40
N ARG A 21 -21.52 -7.24 -9.81
CA ARG A 21 -21.60 -7.47 -8.37
C ARG A 21 -21.38 -6.13 -7.69
N ARG A 22 -22.11 -5.86 -6.58
CA ARG A 22 -21.91 -4.65 -5.77
C ARG A 22 -20.42 -4.49 -5.46
N GLN A 23 -19.76 -3.60 -6.20
CA GLN A 23 -18.40 -3.19 -5.94
C GLN A 23 -18.37 -2.51 -4.57
N ALA A 24 -17.25 -2.64 -3.86
CA ALA A 24 -17.06 -1.91 -2.61
C ALA A 24 -17.22 -0.41 -2.89
N SER A 25 -18.12 0.23 -2.14
CA SER A 25 -18.45 1.65 -2.27
C SER A 25 -18.49 2.27 -0.87
N PRO A 26 -17.91 3.46 -0.66
CA PRO A 26 -17.27 4.32 -1.68
C PRO A 26 -15.82 3.92 -1.97
N SER A 27 -15.35 4.16 -3.20
CA SER A 27 -13.96 3.89 -3.64
C SER A 27 -12.92 4.56 -2.72
N LEU A 28 -12.03 3.76 -2.13
CA LEU A 28 -10.95 4.27 -1.26
C LEU A 28 -10.06 5.29 -1.97
N ASN A 29 -9.72 5.05 -3.24
CA ASN A 29 -8.94 6.01 -4.01
C ASN A 29 -9.66 7.36 -4.17
N THR A 30 -10.96 7.34 -4.45
CA THR A 30 -11.74 8.58 -4.55
C THR A 30 -11.77 9.31 -3.22
N LEU A 31 -12.02 8.59 -2.12
CA LEU A 31 -12.09 9.17 -0.79
C LEU A 31 -10.75 9.77 -0.34
N ILE A 32 -9.62 9.10 -0.59
CA ILE A 32 -8.31 9.64 -0.21
C ILE A 32 -7.89 10.83 -1.09
N GLN A 33 -8.32 10.85 -2.36
CA GLN A 33 -8.12 12.00 -3.25
C GLN A 33 -8.92 13.22 -2.80
N ASN A 34 -10.16 13.00 -2.41
CA ASN A 34 -11.03 14.00 -1.80
C ASN A 34 -10.44 14.56 -0.49
N ALA A 35 -9.73 13.73 0.27
CA ALA A 35 -8.96 14.14 1.45
C ALA A 35 -7.58 14.77 1.11
N GLY A 36 -7.33 15.13 -0.16
CA GLY A 36 -6.14 15.87 -0.60
C GLY A 36 -4.89 15.03 -0.87
N LYS A 37 -5.00 13.70 -0.93
CA LYS A 37 -3.88 12.81 -1.28
C LYS A 37 -3.93 12.43 -2.77
N LYS A 38 -2.88 11.80 -3.30
CA LYS A 38 -2.79 11.45 -4.73
C LYS A 38 -3.47 10.14 -5.07
N PHE A 39 -3.29 9.12 -4.23
CA PHE A 39 -3.80 7.78 -4.53
C PHE A 39 -4.01 6.91 -3.28
N TRP A 40 -4.97 5.98 -3.41
CA TRP A 40 -4.93 4.69 -2.73
C TRP A 40 -4.52 3.64 -3.77
N GLY A 41 -3.45 2.92 -3.50
CA GLY A 41 -2.85 1.94 -4.38
C GLY A 41 -2.87 0.52 -3.81
N GLN A 42 -2.49 -0.42 -4.65
CA GLN A 42 -2.52 -1.85 -4.33
C GLN A 42 -1.40 -2.58 -5.10
N CYS A 43 -0.76 -3.57 -4.49
CA CYS A 43 0.17 -4.44 -5.22
C CYS A 43 -0.58 -5.25 -6.30
N ALA A 44 0.05 -5.58 -7.42
CA ALA A 44 -0.56 -6.29 -8.53
C ALA A 44 0.48 -7.08 -9.32
N ASP A 45 0.03 -8.07 -10.06
CA ASP A 45 0.78 -8.70 -11.14
C ASP A 45 -0.22 -9.31 -12.12
N GLU A 46 0.26 -9.77 -13.29
CA GLU A 46 -0.57 -10.44 -14.28
C GLU A 46 -1.41 -11.54 -13.64
N GLY A 47 -0.76 -12.47 -12.94
CA GLY A 47 -1.44 -13.61 -12.30
C GLY A 47 -2.57 -13.19 -11.34
N ARG A 48 -2.44 -12.06 -10.64
CA ARG A 48 -3.50 -11.52 -9.77
C ARG A 48 -4.63 -10.89 -10.55
N LEU A 49 -4.31 -10.15 -11.61
CA LEU A 49 -5.30 -9.41 -12.40
C LEU A 49 -6.03 -10.28 -13.43
N THR A 50 -5.52 -11.49 -13.71
CA THR A 50 -6.16 -12.48 -14.58
C THR A 50 -6.72 -13.69 -13.84
N GLU A 51 -6.53 -13.77 -12.51
CA GLU A 51 -6.98 -14.89 -11.68
C GLU A 51 -8.48 -15.18 -11.83
N ASN A 52 -9.29 -14.12 -11.90
CA ASN A 52 -10.72 -14.16 -12.11
C ASN A 52 -11.22 -12.80 -12.64
N SER A 53 -12.49 -12.71 -13.04
CA SER A 53 -13.08 -11.47 -13.56
C SER A 53 -13.36 -10.39 -12.50
N GLN A 54 -13.45 -10.74 -11.21
CA GLN A 54 -13.73 -9.81 -10.12
C GLN A 54 -12.50 -8.94 -9.76
N ASN A 55 -11.30 -9.51 -9.76
CA ASN A 55 -10.06 -8.79 -9.42
C ASN A 55 -9.85 -7.53 -10.26
N PRO A 56 -9.77 -7.60 -11.61
CA PRO A 56 -9.53 -6.41 -12.40
C PRO A 56 -10.65 -5.38 -12.24
N ALA A 57 -11.89 -5.79 -11.96
CA ALA A 57 -12.99 -4.85 -11.68
C ALA A 57 -12.77 -4.10 -10.35
N ILE A 58 -12.36 -4.79 -9.29
CA ILE A 58 -12.04 -4.17 -7.98
C ILE A 58 -10.90 -3.18 -8.12
N TYR A 59 -9.83 -3.54 -8.84
CA TYR A 59 -8.70 -2.62 -9.05
C TYR A 59 -9.11 -1.39 -9.84
N LYS A 60 -9.95 -1.55 -10.88
CA LYS A 60 -10.47 -0.43 -11.66
C LYS A 60 -11.30 0.51 -10.80
N ALA A 61 -12.16 -0.02 -9.93
CA ALA A 61 -13.08 0.76 -9.11
C ALA A 61 -12.43 1.41 -7.87
N ASN A 62 -11.50 0.73 -7.19
CA ASN A 62 -11.07 1.09 -5.84
C ASN A 62 -9.69 1.72 -5.74
N PHE A 63 -8.82 1.49 -6.73
CA PHE A 63 -7.40 1.86 -6.65
C PHE A 63 -7.00 2.79 -7.79
N GLY A 64 -6.18 3.80 -7.47
CA GLY A 64 -5.63 4.76 -8.44
C GLY A 64 -4.19 4.48 -8.84
N GLN A 65 -3.55 3.50 -8.20
CA GLN A 65 -2.14 3.19 -8.38
C GLN A 65 -1.89 1.67 -8.22
N VAL A 66 -0.97 1.12 -9.01
CA VAL A 66 -0.53 -0.29 -8.89
C VAL A 66 0.97 -0.42 -8.73
N THR A 67 1.40 -1.38 -7.92
CA THR A 67 2.82 -1.72 -7.69
C THR A 67 3.04 -3.19 -8.08
N PRO A 68 4.01 -3.53 -8.94
CA PRO A 68 4.32 -4.92 -9.25
C PRO A 68 4.71 -5.68 -7.98
N GLU A 69 4.08 -6.84 -7.74
CA GLU A 69 4.38 -7.66 -6.57
C GLU A 69 5.73 -8.38 -6.71
N ASN A 70 6.00 -8.92 -7.91
CA ASN A 70 7.19 -9.71 -8.21
C ASN A 70 7.79 -9.41 -9.59
N SER A 71 6.98 -9.08 -10.60
CA SER A 71 7.46 -8.99 -11.99
C SER A 71 8.49 -7.89 -12.28
N MET A 72 8.78 -7.01 -11.31
CA MET A 72 9.84 -6.00 -11.39
C MET A 72 11.00 -6.22 -10.43
N LYS A 73 11.07 -7.37 -9.73
CA LYS A 73 12.23 -7.73 -8.92
C LYS A 73 13.40 -8.17 -9.81
N TRP A 74 14.61 -8.10 -9.29
CA TRP A 74 15.82 -8.29 -10.09
C TRP A 74 15.91 -9.71 -10.66
N ASP A 75 15.55 -10.75 -9.89
CA ASP A 75 15.56 -12.14 -10.37
C ASP A 75 14.60 -12.39 -11.54
N ALA A 76 13.43 -11.75 -11.53
CA ALA A 76 12.44 -11.83 -12.60
C ALA A 76 12.87 -11.04 -13.85
N THR A 77 13.67 -9.99 -13.68
CA THR A 77 13.90 -9.00 -14.75
C THR A 77 15.28 -9.09 -15.39
N GLU A 78 16.29 -9.57 -14.68
CA GLU A 78 17.64 -9.80 -15.20
C GLU A 78 18.22 -11.10 -14.60
N PRO A 79 17.63 -12.27 -14.92
CA PRO A 79 18.00 -13.56 -14.33
C PRO A 79 19.47 -13.96 -14.60
N SER A 80 20.07 -13.42 -15.66
CA SER A 80 21.52 -13.50 -15.92
C SER A 80 22.02 -12.16 -16.44
N GLN A 81 23.28 -11.83 -16.14
CA GLN A 81 23.86 -10.51 -16.40
C GLN A 81 23.65 -10.06 -17.86
N GLY A 82 22.96 -8.93 -18.04
CA GLY A 82 22.67 -8.33 -19.35
C GLY A 82 21.51 -8.98 -20.13
N ASN A 83 20.94 -10.08 -19.66
CA ASN A 83 19.80 -10.74 -20.31
C ASN A 83 18.51 -10.39 -19.56
N PHE A 84 17.82 -9.37 -20.06
CA PHE A 84 16.60 -8.87 -19.44
C PHE A 84 15.34 -9.58 -19.94
N ASP A 85 14.43 -9.88 -19.01
CA ASP A 85 13.05 -10.26 -19.30
C ASP A 85 12.10 -9.18 -18.75
N PHE A 86 11.38 -8.51 -19.65
CA PHE A 86 10.43 -7.46 -19.29
C PHE A 86 8.97 -7.91 -19.41
N SER A 87 8.71 -9.18 -19.76
CA SER A 87 7.36 -9.65 -20.12
C SER A 87 6.30 -9.33 -19.04
N GLY A 88 6.54 -9.76 -17.80
CA GLY A 88 5.63 -9.51 -16.68
C GLY A 88 5.50 -8.02 -16.33
N ALA A 89 6.63 -7.30 -16.31
CA ALA A 89 6.65 -5.87 -16.01
C ALA A 89 5.92 -5.04 -17.09
N ASP A 90 6.16 -5.32 -18.36
CA ASP A 90 5.49 -4.68 -19.50
C ASP A 90 3.98 -4.96 -19.46
N TRP A 91 3.58 -6.18 -19.14
CA TRP A 91 2.18 -6.54 -19.01
C TRP A 91 1.47 -5.63 -18.00
N LEU A 92 2.02 -5.50 -16.78
CA LEU A 92 1.40 -4.71 -15.73
C LEU A 92 1.43 -3.21 -16.07
N VAL A 93 2.53 -2.71 -16.63
CA VAL A 93 2.65 -1.32 -17.08
C VAL A 93 1.59 -1.00 -18.14
N ASN A 94 1.41 -1.89 -19.12
CA ASN A 94 0.42 -1.70 -20.17
C ASN A 94 -1.00 -1.73 -19.60
N TRP A 95 -1.30 -2.67 -18.70
CA TRP A 95 -2.59 -2.74 -18.02
C TRP A 95 -2.85 -1.45 -17.22
N ALA A 96 -1.87 -0.97 -16.47
CA ALA A 96 -1.98 0.24 -15.66
C ALA A 96 -2.24 1.48 -16.52
N VAL A 97 -1.48 1.67 -17.60
CA VAL A 97 -1.66 2.79 -18.53
C VAL A 97 -3.04 2.75 -19.19
N GLN A 98 -3.48 1.59 -19.68
CA GLN A 98 -4.80 1.43 -20.31
C GLN A 98 -5.96 1.72 -19.34
N ASN A 99 -5.77 1.50 -18.04
CA ASN A 99 -6.79 1.69 -17.02
C ASN A 99 -6.56 2.96 -16.17
N GLY A 100 -5.70 3.87 -16.63
CA GLY A 100 -5.47 5.17 -15.99
C GLY A 100 -4.91 5.08 -14.56
N LYS A 101 -4.07 4.07 -14.29
CA LYS A 101 -3.46 3.84 -12.97
C LYS A 101 -2.04 4.42 -12.94
N MET A 102 -1.70 5.11 -11.85
CA MET A 102 -0.30 5.44 -11.56
C MET A 102 0.48 4.15 -11.29
N ILE A 103 1.80 4.19 -11.49
CA ILE A 103 2.67 3.03 -11.26
C ILE A 103 3.79 3.42 -10.30
N ARG A 104 3.98 2.63 -9.25
CA ARG A 104 5.20 2.66 -8.43
C ARG A 104 6.02 1.44 -8.83
N GLY A 105 7.20 1.65 -9.41
CA GLY A 105 8.09 0.56 -9.75
C GLY A 105 8.75 0.00 -8.49
N HIS A 106 8.69 -1.33 -8.33
CA HIS A 106 9.15 -2.03 -7.14
C HIS A 106 9.87 -3.32 -7.55
N ASN A 107 11.18 -3.43 -7.40
CA ASN A 107 12.15 -2.44 -6.89
C ASN A 107 13.45 -2.53 -7.70
N LEU A 108 14.34 -1.54 -7.56
CA LEU A 108 15.57 -1.52 -8.37
C LEU A 108 16.75 -2.24 -7.71
N VAL A 109 16.87 -2.14 -6.38
CA VAL A 109 17.93 -2.78 -5.59
C VAL A 109 17.33 -3.36 -4.32
N TRP A 110 17.46 -4.67 -4.14
CA TRP A 110 16.99 -5.39 -2.96
C TRP A 110 17.88 -6.59 -2.67
N HIS A 111 18.01 -6.94 -1.39
CA HIS A 111 18.81 -8.08 -0.94
C HIS A 111 18.11 -9.44 -1.14
N SER A 112 16.81 -9.44 -1.41
CA SER A 112 15.99 -10.63 -1.64
C SER A 112 15.52 -10.68 -3.10
N GLN A 113 15.15 -11.88 -3.58
CA GLN A 113 14.77 -12.12 -4.98
C GLN A 113 15.77 -11.50 -5.96
N LEU A 114 17.04 -11.74 -5.64
CA LEU A 114 18.20 -11.22 -6.33
C LEU A 114 18.88 -12.40 -7.06
N PRO A 115 19.22 -12.28 -8.35
CA PRO A 115 19.93 -13.34 -9.06
C PRO A 115 21.24 -13.68 -8.36
N SER A 116 21.56 -14.97 -8.28
CA SER A 116 22.78 -15.44 -7.61
C SER A 116 24.06 -14.87 -8.22
N TRP A 117 24.05 -14.57 -9.54
CA TRP A 117 25.21 -13.98 -10.23
C TRP A 117 25.60 -12.62 -9.66
N VAL A 118 24.65 -11.84 -9.13
CA VAL A 118 24.94 -10.51 -8.58
C VAL A 118 25.83 -10.62 -7.35
N CYS A 119 25.44 -11.45 -6.38
CA CYS A 119 26.22 -11.62 -5.15
C CYS A 119 27.49 -12.46 -5.32
N GLN A 120 27.72 -13.07 -6.49
CA GLN A 120 28.99 -13.71 -6.83
C GLN A 120 30.07 -12.70 -7.27
N ILE A 121 29.69 -11.46 -7.59
CA ILE A 121 30.64 -10.41 -7.98
C ILE A 121 31.31 -9.84 -6.71
N THR A 122 32.60 -10.09 -6.56
CA THR A 122 33.40 -9.59 -5.43
C THR A 122 34.22 -8.35 -5.75
N ASP A 123 34.35 -8.00 -7.03
CA ASP A 123 35.01 -6.76 -7.46
C ASP A 123 34.05 -5.57 -7.33
N LYS A 124 34.49 -4.54 -6.61
CA LYS A 124 33.70 -3.33 -6.33
C LYS A 124 33.26 -2.62 -7.60
N THR A 125 34.13 -2.51 -8.59
CA THR A 125 33.83 -1.80 -9.84
C THR A 125 32.82 -2.59 -10.66
N ALA A 126 33.01 -3.90 -10.79
CA ALA A 126 32.11 -4.78 -11.52
C ALA A 126 30.71 -4.80 -10.89
N LEU A 127 30.57 -4.89 -9.56
CA LEU A 127 29.26 -4.89 -8.91
C LEU A 127 28.57 -3.53 -9.04
N THR A 128 29.34 -2.44 -8.91
CA THR A 128 28.82 -1.08 -9.14
C THR A 128 28.31 -0.92 -10.57
N ASN A 129 29.03 -1.43 -11.57
CA ASN A 129 28.62 -1.40 -12.96
C ASN A 129 27.39 -2.26 -13.23
N ALA A 130 27.31 -3.47 -12.65
CA ALA A 130 26.14 -4.33 -12.77
C ALA A 130 24.89 -3.64 -12.20
N MET A 131 24.98 -3.08 -10.98
CA MET A 131 23.89 -2.36 -10.33
C MET A 131 23.43 -1.13 -11.12
N THR A 132 24.37 -0.30 -11.57
CA THR A 132 24.01 0.89 -12.34
C THR A 132 23.49 0.56 -13.74
N ASN A 133 23.98 -0.52 -14.38
CA ASN A 133 23.42 -1.02 -15.64
C ASN A 133 21.97 -1.48 -15.48
N HIS A 134 21.68 -2.25 -14.43
CA HIS A 134 20.32 -2.69 -14.10
C HIS A 134 19.38 -1.49 -13.94
N ILE A 135 19.74 -0.56 -13.05
CA ILE A 135 18.98 0.67 -12.79
C ILE A 135 18.74 1.47 -14.07
N ASN A 136 19.81 1.75 -14.84
CA ASN A 136 19.70 2.56 -16.05
C ASN A 136 18.82 1.91 -17.09
N THR A 137 18.93 0.60 -17.30
CA THR A 137 18.11 -0.13 -18.26
C THR A 137 16.64 -0.11 -17.85
N PHE A 138 16.36 -0.42 -16.59
CA PHE A 138 14.99 -0.53 -16.07
C PHE A 138 14.28 0.83 -16.01
N VAL A 139 14.93 1.85 -15.44
CA VAL A 139 14.36 3.20 -15.31
C VAL A 139 14.21 3.86 -16.68
N SER A 140 15.17 3.70 -17.60
CA SER A 140 15.06 4.27 -18.95
C SER A 140 13.93 3.64 -19.76
N ARG A 141 13.71 2.32 -19.65
CA ARG A 141 12.62 1.63 -20.36
C ARG A 141 11.25 2.20 -19.99
N TYR A 142 11.03 2.49 -18.71
CA TYR A 142 9.74 2.96 -18.20
C TYR A 142 9.68 4.46 -17.92
N LYS A 143 10.65 5.22 -18.44
CA LYS A 143 10.74 6.67 -18.27
C LYS A 143 9.42 7.36 -18.63
N GLY A 144 8.95 8.22 -17.74
CA GLY A 144 7.70 8.95 -17.90
C GLY A 144 6.41 8.14 -17.68
N LYS A 145 6.48 6.83 -17.47
CA LYS A 145 5.33 5.98 -17.08
C LYS A 145 5.26 5.77 -15.56
N MET A 146 6.41 5.84 -14.90
CA MET A 146 6.52 5.61 -13.45
C MET A 146 6.27 6.90 -12.69
N TYR A 147 5.29 6.87 -11.79
CA TYR A 147 5.13 7.95 -10.81
C TYR A 147 6.32 7.96 -9.83
N ALA A 148 6.70 6.77 -9.36
CA ALA A 148 7.79 6.60 -8.40
C ALA A 148 8.54 5.28 -8.59
N TRP A 149 9.75 5.21 -8.05
CA TRP A 149 10.56 4.00 -7.92
C TRP A 149 10.94 3.78 -6.46
N ASP A 150 10.76 2.56 -5.96
CA ASP A 150 11.48 2.06 -4.80
C ASP A 150 12.91 1.74 -5.26
N VAL A 151 13.84 2.69 -5.07
CA VAL A 151 15.21 2.59 -5.58
C VAL A 151 16.01 1.57 -4.78
N VAL A 152 15.91 1.64 -3.46
CA VAL A 152 16.50 0.65 -2.56
C VAL A 152 15.41 0.18 -1.60
N ASN A 153 15.21 -1.14 -1.56
CA ASN A 153 14.24 -1.79 -0.69
C ASN A 153 14.94 -2.46 0.50
N GLU A 154 14.39 -2.26 1.69
CA GLU A 154 14.76 -2.89 2.96
C GLU A 154 16.26 -2.84 3.33
N PRO A 155 16.92 -1.67 3.23
CA PRO A 155 18.34 -1.57 3.56
C PRO A 155 18.61 -1.54 5.06
N PHE A 156 17.59 -1.51 5.94
CA PHE A 156 17.77 -1.42 7.39
C PHE A 156 17.47 -2.73 8.13
N ASN A 157 18.24 -3.00 9.17
CA ASN A 157 17.94 -3.98 10.20
C ASN A 157 16.96 -3.41 11.23
N GLU A 158 16.39 -4.28 12.06
CA GLU A 158 15.45 -3.90 13.12
C GLU A 158 16.04 -2.96 14.20
N ASP A 159 17.37 -2.94 14.35
CA ASP A 159 18.08 -2.02 15.25
C ASP A 159 18.35 -0.63 14.64
N GLY A 160 17.98 -0.42 13.37
CA GLY A 160 18.20 0.82 12.63
C GLY A 160 19.57 0.95 11.96
N SER A 161 20.43 -0.08 12.05
CA SER A 161 21.67 -0.17 11.29
C SER A 161 21.41 -0.55 9.82
N LEU A 162 22.37 -0.25 8.94
CA LEU A 162 22.33 -0.73 7.55
C LEU A 162 22.62 -2.24 7.48
N ARG A 163 21.77 -2.95 6.75
CA ARG A 163 21.92 -4.37 6.45
C ARG A 163 23.22 -4.64 5.71
N GLN A 164 23.93 -5.69 6.13
CA GLN A 164 25.19 -6.14 5.53
C GLN A 164 24.92 -7.14 4.40
N ASP A 165 24.24 -6.69 3.34
CA ASP A 165 23.96 -7.49 2.14
C ASP A 165 25.17 -7.50 1.16
N CYS A 166 25.04 -8.19 0.02
CA CYS A 166 26.17 -8.32 -0.91
C CYS A 166 26.56 -6.98 -1.56
N PHE A 167 25.63 -6.03 -1.73
CA PHE A 167 25.95 -4.68 -2.18
C PHE A 167 26.76 -3.92 -1.12
N TYR A 168 26.29 -3.94 0.14
CA TYR A 168 27.00 -3.30 1.24
C TYR A 168 28.41 -3.89 1.42
N ASN A 169 28.54 -5.22 1.42
CA ASN A 169 29.80 -5.88 1.72
C ASN A 169 30.89 -5.61 0.67
N VAL A 170 30.51 -5.38 -0.60
CA VAL A 170 31.45 -5.18 -1.72
C VAL A 170 31.62 -3.69 -2.07
N ILE A 171 30.55 -2.91 -2.13
CA ILE A 171 30.59 -1.49 -2.50
C ILE A 171 30.79 -0.60 -1.27
N GLY A 172 30.25 -1.01 -0.12
CA GLY A 172 30.08 -0.19 1.07
C GLY A 172 28.74 0.55 1.08
N PRO A 173 28.45 1.35 2.13
CA PRO A 173 27.17 2.07 2.28
C PRO A 173 26.84 3.03 1.12
N ASP A 174 27.85 3.40 0.32
CA ASP A 174 27.68 4.27 -0.86
C ASP A 174 26.84 3.65 -1.98
N TYR A 175 26.58 2.33 -1.97
CA TYR A 175 25.75 1.69 -3.00
C TYR A 175 24.37 2.36 -3.11
N ILE A 176 23.80 2.80 -1.98
CA ILE A 176 22.51 3.49 -1.92
C ILE A 176 22.61 4.82 -2.65
N LYS A 177 23.62 5.63 -2.34
CA LYS A 177 23.85 6.92 -3.01
C LYS A 177 24.01 6.72 -4.52
N ILE A 178 24.82 5.75 -4.93
CA ILE A 178 25.07 5.42 -6.34
C ILE A 178 23.76 5.03 -7.04
N ALA A 179 22.93 4.19 -6.41
CA ALA A 179 21.66 3.75 -6.96
C ALA A 179 20.69 4.93 -7.19
N PHE A 180 20.55 5.83 -6.21
CA PHE A 180 19.70 7.01 -6.34
C PHE A 180 20.21 7.99 -7.39
N GLN A 181 21.53 8.18 -7.52
CA GLN A 181 22.12 9.03 -8.55
C GLN A 181 21.87 8.45 -9.95
N ALA A 182 22.04 7.14 -10.14
CA ALA A 182 21.74 6.47 -11.41
C ALA A 182 20.25 6.59 -11.77
N ALA A 183 19.35 6.30 -10.82
CA ALA A 183 17.90 6.40 -11.05
C ALA A 183 17.46 7.83 -11.42
N ARG A 184 17.98 8.84 -10.70
CA ARG A 184 17.69 10.25 -11.02
C ARG A 184 18.20 10.67 -12.40
N ALA A 185 19.38 10.20 -12.79
CA ALA A 185 19.96 10.51 -14.09
C ALA A 185 19.12 9.90 -15.24
N ALA A 186 18.61 8.67 -15.05
CA ALA A 186 17.80 7.98 -16.05
C ALA A 186 16.41 8.63 -16.22
N ASP A 187 15.70 8.91 -15.11
CA ASP A 187 14.42 9.64 -15.12
C ASP A 187 14.36 10.75 -14.06
N PRO A 188 14.60 12.02 -14.46
CA PRO A 188 14.50 13.16 -13.57
C PRO A 188 13.11 13.42 -12.99
N ASN A 189 12.04 12.91 -13.61
CA ASN A 189 10.65 13.21 -13.23
C ASN A 189 10.08 12.21 -12.23
N ALA A 190 10.57 10.96 -12.23
CA ALA A 190 10.13 9.95 -11.29
C ALA A 190 10.47 10.32 -9.85
N LYS A 191 9.59 9.97 -8.90
CA LYS A 191 9.88 10.11 -7.47
C LYS A 191 10.71 8.94 -6.96
N LEU A 192 11.79 9.21 -6.23
CA LEU A 192 12.73 8.19 -5.78
C LEU A 192 12.55 7.92 -4.28
N TYR A 193 12.23 6.68 -3.94
CA TYR A 193 11.94 6.25 -2.59
C TYR A 193 12.99 5.27 -2.06
N VAL A 194 13.28 5.38 -0.76
CA VAL A 194 13.77 4.25 0.03
C VAL A 194 12.57 3.59 0.68
N ASN A 195 12.40 2.28 0.52
CA ASN A 195 11.25 1.55 1.07
C ASN A 195 11.71 0.58 2.15
N ASP A 196 10.97 0.48 3.25
CA ASP A 196 11.25 -0.49 4.32
C ASP A 196 9.96 -0.90 5.06
N TYR A 197 10.04 -1.96 5.85
CA TYR A 197 8.96 -2.45 6.72
C TYR A 197 9.27 -2.18 8.20
N ASN A 198 8.25 -2.32 9.07
CA ASN A 198 8.32 -2.03 10.52
C ASN A 198 8.69 -0.58 10.86
N LEU A 199 8.14 0.39 10.13
CA LEU A 199 8.34 1.82 10.38
C LEU A 199 7.11 2.50 11.03
N ASP A 200 6.21 1.70 11.61
CA ASP A 200 4.91 2.09 12.15
C ASP A 200 4.95 2.66 13.57
N SER A 201 6.13 2.64 14.22
CA SER A 201 6.33 3.23 15.55
C SER A 201 7.45 4.26 15.55
N ALA A 202 7.14 5.49 15.96
CA ALA A 202 8.09 6.60 16.01
C ALA A 202 9.25 6.39 16.99
N THR A 203 9.06 5.55 18.01
CA THR A 203 10.08 5.22 19.03
C THR A 203 10.86 3.96 18.70
N TYR A 204 10.49 3.25 17.63
CA TYR A 204 11.18 2.02 17.26
C TYR A 204 12.57 2.33 16.69
N SER A 205 13.57 1.52 17.07
CA SER A 205 14.97 1.72 16.70
C SER A 205 15.15 1.81 15.19
N LYS A 206 14.47 0.95 14.42
CA LYS A 206 14.48 0.99 12.96
C LYS A 206 13.99 2.32 12.41
N THR A 207 12.83 2.81 12.88
CA THR A 207 12.27 4.11 12.48
C THR A 207 13.24 5.26 12.76
N ILE A 208 13.84 5.27 13.95
CA ILE A 208 14.83 6.28 14.34
C ILE A 208 16.07 6.21 13.43
N GLY A 209 16.57 4.99 13.17
CA GLY A 209 17.70 4.73 12.28
C GLY A 209 17.46 5.24 10.86
N VAL A 210 16.31 4.88 10.27
CA VAL A 210 15.91 5.34 8.92
C VAL A 210 15.85 6.86 8.86
N VAL A 211 15.18 7.52 9.81
CA VAL A 211 15.06 8.98 9.84
C VAL A 211 16.43 9.66 9.93
N ASN A 212 17.31 9.17 10.81
CA ASN A 212 18.65 9.73 10.98
C ASN A 212 19.50 9.54 9.72
N GLN A 213 19.45 8.36 9.12
CA GLN A 213 20.25 8.04 7.94
C GLN A 213 19.76 8.80 6.69
N VAL A 214 18.45 8.91 6.47
CA VAL A 214 17.89 9.69 5.36
C VAL A 214 18.24 11.17 5.48
N LYS A 215 18.22 11.75 6.69
CA LYS A 215 18.70 13.13 6.91
C LYS A 215 20.16 13.30 6.49
N GLN A 216 21.03 12.34 6.81
CA GLN A 216 22.43 12.37 6.38
C GLN A 216 22.57 12.28 4.86
N TRP A 217 21.84 11.37 4.21
CA TRP A 217 21.86 11.22 2.75
C TRP A 217 21.39 12.49 2.03
N ILE A 218 20.31 13.11 2.50
CA ILE A 218 19.83 14.39 1.96
C ILE A 218 20.91 15.48 2.13
N ALA A 219 21.55 15.57 3.30
CA ALA A 219 22.63 16.52 3.53
C ALA A 219 23.86 16.28 2.63
N GLN A 220 24.06 15.05 2.16
CA GLN A 220 25.11 14.66 1.22
C GLN A 220 24.69 14.78 -0.27
N GLY A 221 23.49 15.30 -0.55
CA GLY A 221 22.98 15.50 -1.90
C GLY A 221 22.42 14.25 -2.59
N VAL A 222 22.07 13.20 -1.84
CA VAL A 222 21.40 12.02 -2.40
C VAL A 222 19.94 12.40 -2.75
N PRO A 223 19.46 12.14 -3.99
CA PRO A 223 18.17 12.65 -4.47
C PRO A 223 16.95 11.83 -4.01
N ILE A 224 16.73 11.73 -2.71
CA ILE A 224 15.61 11.00 -2.10
C ILE A 224 14.36 11.90 -2.04
N ASP A 225 13.24 11.47 -2.64
CA ASP A 225 11.96 12.19 -2.59
C ASP A 225 11.02 11.69 -1.48
N GLY A 226 11.18 10.43 -1.03
CA GLY A 226 10.30 9.86 -0.03
C GLY A 226 10.80 8.59 0.64
N ILE A 227 10.08 8.21 1.70
CA ILE A 227 10.25 6.97 2.46
C ILE A 227 8.95 6.17 2.32
N GLY A 228 9.03 4.88 1.97
CA GLY A 228 7.90 3.95 1.98
C GLY A 228 7.85 3.14 3.28
N ALA A 229 6.64 2.77 3.73
CA ALA A 229 6.40 2.03 4.96
C ALA A 229 5.26 1.01 4.77
N SER A 230 5.28 -0.07 5.57
CA SER A 230 4.29 -1.16 5.53
C SER A 230 2.92 -0.76 6.15
N PRO A 231 1.77 -1.26 5.64
CA PRO A 231 0.45 -1.01 6.20
C PRO A 231 0.03 -2.06 7.25
N SER A 232 0.53 -1.97 8.49
CA SER A 232 0.18 -2.93 9.57
C SER A 232 -1.01 -2.51 10.47
N ASP A 233 -1.65 -1.38 10.22
CA ASP A 233 -2.94 -1.01 10.84
C ASP A 233 -3.66 0.03 9.97
N TYR A 234 -4.55 -0.43 9.09
CA TYR A 234 -5.12 0.39 8.01
C TYR A 234 -5.70 1.73 8.47
N VAL A 235 -6.40 1.77 9.62
CA VAL A 235 -7.02 3.01 10.13
C VAL A 235 -5.94 3.95 10.67
N ALA A 236 -5.05 3.43 11.52
CA ALA A 236 -3.99 4.24 12.13
C ALA A 236 -3.03 4.80 11.07
N VAL A 237 -2.62 3.99 10.09
CA VAL A 237 -1.77 4.41 8.97
C VAL A 237 -2.48 5.44 8.10
N THR A 238 -3.77 5.25 7.84
CA THR A 238 -4.57 6.23 7.09
C THR A 238 -4.62 7.57 7.83
N GLN A 239 -4.92 7.56 9.13
CA GLN A 239 -4.94 8.78 9.94
C GLN A 239 -3.56 9.46 9.98
N ALA A 240 -2.49 8.69 10.16
CA ALA A 240 -1.14 9.21 10.15
C ALA A 240 -0.81 9.89 8.81
N CYS A 241 -1.14 9.25 7.69
CA CYS A 241 -0.96 9.84 6.37
C CYS A 241 -1.76 11.13 6.19
N LEU A 242 -3.01 11.18 6.65
CA LEU A 242 -3.83 12.38 6.59
C LEU A 242 -3.20 13.54 7.39
N ASN A 243 -2.65 13.24 8.57
CA ASN A 243 -2.01 14.21 9.46
C ASN A 243 -0.61 14.68 8.99
N VAL A 244 0.01 13.98 8.04
CA VAL A 244 1.33 14.33 7.50
C VAL A 244 1.17 14.95 6.11
N PRO A 245 1.37 16.27 5.93
CA PRO A 245 1.24 16.92 4.62
C PRO A 245 2.15 16.33 3.54
N LYS A 246 3.31 15.79 3.93
CA LYS A 246 4.26 15.12 3.02
C LYS A 246 3.84 13.70 2.62
N CYS A 247 2.87 13.08 3.30
CA CYS A 247 2.34 11.79 2.86
C CYS A 247 1.46 12.02 1.62
N VAL A 248 1.82 11.39 0.51
CA VAL A 248 1.18 11.60 -0.81
C VAL A 248 0.15 10.52 -1.16
N GLY A 249 0.19 9.35 -0.51
CA GLY A 249 -0.69 8.24 -0.83
C GLY A 249 -0.32 6.99 -0.04
N ILE A 250 -1.19 5.98 -0.12
CA ILE A 250 -1.03 4.69 0.58
C ILE A 250 -1.07 3.59 -0.46
N THR A 251 -0.21 2.58 -0.35
CA THR A 251 -0.25 1.35 -1.17
C THR A 251 -0.43 0.16 -0.23
N SER A 252 -1.48 -0.64 -0.45
CA SER A 252 -1.69 -1.90 0.26
C SER A 252 -0.91 -3.03 -0.42
N TRP A 253 -0.52 -4.06 0.33
CA TRP A 253 0.25 -5.20 -0.20
C TRP A 253 -0.54 -6.51 -0.11
N GLY A 254 -1.67 -6.56 -0.83
CA GLY A 254 -2.47 -7.77 -0.96
C GLY A 254 -3.89 -7.47 -1.45
N ALA A 255 -4.27 -8.09 -2.57
CA ALA A 255 -5.57 -7.87 -3.22
C ALA A 255 -6.75 -8.34 -2.36
N SER A 256 -6.55 -9.47 -1.67
CA SER A 256 -7.57 -10.26 -1.00
C SER A 256 -6.90 -11.33 -0.14
N ASP A 257 -7.60 -11.78 0.89
CA ASP A 257 -7.13 -12.87 1.76
C ASP A 257 -6.92 -14.22 1.05
N ARG A 258 -7.23 -14.34 -0.24
CA ARG A 258 -6.94 -15.54 -1.03
C ARG A 258 -5.42 -15.75 -1.13
N GLY A 259 -4.94 -16.82 -0.49
CA GLY A 259 -3.52 -17.16 -0.44
C GLY A 259 -2.72 -16.39 0.61
N ALA A 260 -3.36 -15.52 1.40
CA ALA A 260 -2.70 -14.78 2.48
C ALA A 260 -2.77 -15.56 3.81
N SER A 261 -1.69 -15.52 4.59
CA SER A 261 -1.72 -15.98 5.99
C SER A 261 -2.35 -14.90 6.88
N ASN A 262 -3.23 -15.30 7.80
CA ASN A 262 -3.85 -14.43 8.82
C ASN A 262 -4.83 -13.33 8.32
N THR A 263 -5.39 -13.46 7.11
CA THR A 263 -6.43 -12.56 6.57
C THR A 263 -6.12 -11.05 6.69
N PRO A 264 -4.98 -10.58 6.15
CA PRO A 264 -4.50 -9.22 6.39
C PRO A 264 -5.13 -8.18 5.45
N ASP A 265 -5.86 -8.59 4.42
CA ASP A 265 -6.22 -7.69 3.32
C ASP A 265 -7.56 -7.00 3.54
N LEU A 266 -7.84 -5.97 2.72
CA LEU A 266 -9.11 -5.23 2.76
C LEU A 266 -10.29 -6.02 2.18
N PHE A 267 -10.01 -7.13 1.48
CA PHE A 267 -11.00 -7.99 0.84
C PHE A 267 -10.84 -9.44 1.30
N ASP A 268 -11.95 -10.16 1.47
CA ASP A 268 -11.96 -11.57 1.87
C ASP A 268 -11.57 -12.50 0.70
N THR A 269 -11.55 -13.81 0.93
CA THR A 269 -11.21 -14.83 -0.09
C THR A 269 -12.17 -14.90 -1.27
N ASN A 270 -13.35 -14.28 -1.16
CA ASN A 270 -14.36 -14.15 -2.21
C ASN A 270 -14.40 -12.74 -2.82
N TYR A 271 -13.41 -11.91 -2.49
CA TYR A 271 -13.26 -10.53 -2.91
C TYR A 271 -14.39 -9.59 -2.46
N ASN A 272 -15.04 -9.90 -1.34
CA ASN A 272 -15.93 -8.95 -0.68
C ASN A 272 -15.12 -8.05 0.26
N ALA A 273 -15.46 -6.76 0.31
CA ALA A 273 -14.82 -5.82 1.24
C ALA A 273 -15.10 -6.21 2.70
N LYS A 274 -14.05 -6.18 3.52
CA LYS A 274 -14.07 -6.50 4.96
C LYS A 274 -14.37 -5.26 5.80
N SER A 275 -14.61 -5.44 7.10
CA SER A 275 -14.79 -4.33 8.05
C SER A 275 -13.67 -3.30 7.99
N ALA A 276 -12.41 -3.73 7.82
CA ALA A 276 -11.25 -2.86 7.67
C ALA A 276 -11.40 -1.87 6.49
N TYR A 277 -11.91 -2.31 5.34
CA TYR A 277 -12.20 -1.44 4.21
C TYR A 277 -13.17 -0.32 4.59
N TYR A 278 -14.29 -0.69 5.23
CA TYR A 278 -15.32 0.27 5.60
C TYR A 278 -14.86 1.23 6.72
N SER A 279 -14.01 0.78 7.64
CA SER A 279 -13.40 1.64 8.65
C SER A 279 -12.52 2.71 8.02
N VAL A 280 -11.68 2.35 7.05
CA VAL A 280 -10.86 3.31 6.29
C VAL A 280 -11.76 4.25 5.48
N ALA A 281 -12.76 3.72 4.79
CA ALA A 281 -13.68 4.53 3.99
C ALA A 281 -14.41 5.57 4.86
N SER A 282 -14.88 5.17 6.05
CA SER A 282 -15.53 6.07 7.01
C SER A 282 -14.58 7.16 7.49
N LEU A 283 -13.32 6.83 7.78
CA LEU A 283 -12.32 7.81 8.22
C LEU A 283 -12.05 8.86 7.14
N LEU A 284 -11.85 8.41 5.90
CA LEU A 284 -11.59 9.29 4.75
C LEU A 284 -12.81 10.17 4.43
N ALA A 285 -14.03 9.63 4.55
CA ALA A 285 -15.25 10.41 4.34
C ALA A 285 -15.48 11.44 5.46
N GLY A 286 -15.14 11.12 6.72
CA GLY A 286 -15.30 12.01 7.87
C GLY A 286 -14.43 13.27 7.81
N ASN A 287 -13.24 13.17 7.23
CA ASN A 287 -12.35 14.33 7.01
C ASN A 287 -12.87 15.34 5.99
N HIS A 288 -13.97 15.04 5.30
CA HIS A 288 -14.64 16.00 4.43
C HIS A 288 -15.62 16.93 5.16
N SER A 289 -15.88 16.69 6.45
CA SER A 289 -16.75 17.53 7.28
C SER A 289 -15.92 18.53 8.07
N THR A 290 -15.41 19.56 7.40
CA THR A 290 -15.06 20.81 8.09
C THR A 290 -16.09 21.88 7.75
N SER A 291 -16.63 22.50 8.80
CA SER A 291 -17.57 23.63 8.82
C SER A 291 -19.07 23.32 8.61
N THR A 292 -19.73 22.81 9.66
CA THR A 292 -20.85 23.54 10.27
C THR A 292 -21.06 23.08 11.72
N THR A 293 -20.77 23.97 12.65
CA THR A 293 -21.12 23.88 14.06
C THR A 293 -22.64 23.85 14.21
N SER A 294 -23.17 22.90 14.98
CA SER A 294 -24.37 23.10 15.80
C SER A 294 -24.38 22.04 16.90
N ALA A 295 -24.08 22.51 18.11
CA ALA A 295 -24.20 21.73 19.34
C ALA A 295 -25.67 21.41 19.62
N SER A 296 -25.96 20.17 20.00
CA SER A 296 -27.21 19.80 20.67
C SER A 296 -26.89 18.95 21.88
N THR A 297 -27.01 19.57 23.04
CA THR A 297 -26.97 19.03 24.38
C THR A 297 -28.16 18.10 24.63
N ALA A 298 -27.92 16.88 25.12
CA ALA A 298 -28.87 16.18 25.97
C ALA A 298 -28.14 15.13 26.82
N SER A 299 -28.09 15.40 28.12
CA SER A 299 -27.51 14.63 29.21
C SER A 299 -28.59 13.85 29.96
N THR A 300 -28.29 12.63 30.42
CA THR A 300 -28.88 12.00 31.64
C THR A 300 -28.12 10.71 32.01
N PRO A 301 -28.17 10.21 33.26
CA PRO A 301 -26.98 9.85 34.02
C PRO A 301 -26.81 8.34 34.33
N ILE A 302 -25.63 8.10 34.91
CA ILE A 302 -24.92 6.89 35.36
C ILE A 302 -25.73 5.95 36.27
N ALA A 303 -25.45 4.64 36.15
CA ALA A 303 -25.49 3.70 37.27
C ALA A 303 -24.34 2.67 37.18
N THR A 304 -23.62 2.48 38.30
CA THR A 304 -22.63 1.41 38.56
C THR A 304 -22.63 1.13 40.08
N PRO A 305 -21.97 0.07 40.61
CA PRO A 305 -21.59 -1.23 40.05
C PRO A 305 -21.93 -2.43 40.98
N THR A 306 -21.77 -3.67 40.50
CA THR A 306 -21.47 -4.83 41.37
C THR A 306 -20.47 -5.78 40.70
N THR A 307 -19.40 -6.12 41.42
CA THR A 307 -18.32 -7.07 41.06
C THR A 307 -18.63 -8.46 41.63
N PRO A 308 -18.12 -9.57 41.04
CA PRO A 308 -16.86 -10.13 41.55
C PRO A 308 -15.87 -10.73 40.51
N SER A 309 -14.59 -10.54 40.83
CA SER A 309 -13.37 -11.36 40.66
C SER A 309 -13.00 -12.13 39.37
N SER A 310 -11.91 -11.63 38.78
CA SER A 310 -10.69 -12.32 38.29
C SER A 310 -10.79 -13.47 37.27
N SER A 311 -10.79 -13.06 35.99
CA SER A 311 -9.87 -13.62 34.99
C SER A 311 -9.38 -12.43 34.15
N SER A 312 -8.07 -12.25 34.02
CA SER A 312 -7.50 -11.15 33.23
C SER A 312 -7.81 -11.40 31.75
N SER A 313 -8.94 -10.87 31.28
CA SER A 313 -9.20 -10.76 29.84
C SER A 313 -8.11 -9.90 29.19
N PRO A 314 -7.58 -10.30 28.02
CA PRO A 314 -6.49 -9.57 27.37
C PRO A 314 -6.96 -8.16 27.00
N MET A 315 -6.42 -7.12 27.65
CA MET A 315 -6.75 -5.73 27.32
C MET A 315 -6.15 -5.33 25.97
N GLN A 316 -6.87 -4.49 25.23
CA GLN A 316 -6.43 -3.93 23.96
C GLN A 316 -5.38 -2.85 24.21
N THR A 317 -4.27 -2.92 23.48
CA THR A 317 -3.20 -1.90 23.52
C THR A 317 -3.69 -0.58 22.93
N HIS A 318 -2.89 0.49 23.08
CA HIS A 318 -3.11 1.73 22.31
C HIS A 318 -3.38 1.38 20.84
N TRP A 319 -4.40 2.00 20.24
CA TRP A 319 -4.86 1.78 18.86
C TRP A 319 -5.57 0.45 18.58
N GLY A 320 -5.66 -0.47 19.54
CA GLY A 320 -6.42 -1.71 19.40
C GLY A 320 -7.93 -1.48 19.27
N GLN A 321 -8.62 -2.29 18.47
CA GLN A 321 -10.09 -2.27 18.40
C GLN A 321 -10.66 -2.75 19.73
N CYS A 322 -11.59 -2.00 20.30
CA CYS A 322 -12.20 -2.26 21.60
C CYS A 322 -13.74 -2.33 21.53
N GLY A 323 -14.31 -2.30 20.33
CA GLY A 323 -15.75 -2.36 20.15
C GLY A 323 -16.18 -2.22 18.69
N GLY A 324 -17.50 -2.22 18.48
CA GLY A 324 -18.15 -2.17 17.17
C GLY A 324 -19.03 -3.39 16.89
N ILE A 325 -20.02 -3.23 16.02
CA ILE A 325 -20.89 -4.32 15.55
C ILE A 325 -20.04 -5.47 15.00
N GLY A 326 -20.21 -6.67 15.57
CA GLY A 326 -19.48 -7.88 15.17
C GLY A 326 -18.15 -8.10 15.91
N TRP A 327 -17.73 -7.18 16.78
CA TRP A 327 -16.55 -7.38 17.62
C TRP A 327 -16.84 -8.35 18.76
N THR A 328 -16.05 -9.42 18.86
CA THR A 328 -16.22 -10.49 19.87
C THR A 328 -15.04 -10.65 20.82
N ARG A 329 -14.02 -9.79 20.70
CA ARG A 329 -12.82 -9.83 21.56
C ARG A 329 -12.91 -8.79 22.66
N ALA A 330 -11.80 -8.56 23.37
CA ALA A 330 -11.76 -7.67 24.52
C ALA A 330 -12.16 -6.24 24.16
N THR A 331 -12.90 -5.62 25.07
CA THR A 331 -13.48 -4.28 24.94
C THR A 331 -12.81 -3.25 25.85
N GLN A 332 -11.87 -3.68 26.68
CA GLN A 332 -11.15 -2.82 27.61
C GLN A 332 -9.78 -2.43 27.04
N CYS A 333 -9.41 -1.18 27.23
CA CYS A 333 -8.15 -0.60 26.79
C CYS A 333 -7.15 -0.57 27.94
N GLN A 334 -5.88 -0.87 27.64
CA GLN A 334 -4.79 -0.69 28.59
C GLN A 334 -4.73 0.78 29.03
N SER A 335 -4.48 1.02 30.32
CA SER A 335 -4.23 2.39 30.82
C SER A 335 -3.02 2.99 30.09
N PRO A 336 -3.05 4.27 29.68
CA PRO A 336 -4.04 5.32 30.00
C PRO A 336 -5.22 5.44 29.02
N TYR A 337 -5.39 4.51 28.08
CA TYR A 337 -6.31 4.64 26.95
C TYR A 337 -7.75 4.29 27.31
N THR A 338 -8.68 4.85 26.55
CA THR A 338 -10.12 4.66 26.69
C THR A 338 -10.73 4.16 25.38
N CYS A 339 -11.74 3.29 25.48
CA CYS A 339 -12.42 2.81 24.29
C CYS A 339 -13.35 3.88 23.73
N GLN A 340 -12.97 4.50 22.62
CA GLN A 340 -13.74 5.53 21.96
C GLN A 340 -14.46 4.96 20.73
N ALA A 341 -15.78 5.13 20.67
CA ALA A 341 -16.56 4.74 19.51
C ALA A 341 -16.28 5.70 18.34
N LEU A 342 -15.72 5.17 17.25
CA LEU A 342 -15.46 5.94 16.05
C LEU A 342 -16.63 5.84 15.06
N ASN A 343 -17.25 4.66 14.96
CA ASN A 343 -18.52 4.45 14.27
C ASN A 343 -19.22 3.19 14.79
N ALA A 344 -20.39 2.85 14.23
CA ALA A 344 -21.19 1.71 14.66
C ALA A 344 -20.45 0.36 14.58
N TYR A 345 -19.46 0.23 13.69
CA TYR A 345 -18.72 -1.01 13.45
C TYR A 345 -17.32 -1.02 14.10
N TYR A 346 -16.86 0.10 14.66
CA TYR A 346 -15.49 0.22 15.14
C TYR A 346 -15.35 1.22 16.30
N SER A 347 -14.80 0.73 17.41
CA SER A 347 -14.31 1.52 18.53
C SER A 347 -12.82 1.25 18.74
N GLN A 348 -12.04 2.25 19.15
CA GLN A 348 -10.59 2.14 19.29
C GLN A 348 -10.10 2.62 20.66
N CYS A 349 -9.02 2.02 21.16
CA CYS A 349 -8.31 2.51 22.34
C CYS A 349 -7.49 3.75 22.02
N LEU A 350 -7.89 4.89 22.59
CA LEU A 350 -7.30 6.23 22.42
C LEU A 350 -6.94 6.90 23.75
#